data_AF-A0A0G2BMT7-F1
#
_entry.id   AF-A0A0G2BMT7-F1
#
_cell.length_a   1.000
_cell.length_b   1.000
_cell.length_c   1.000
_cell.angle_alpha   90.00
_cell.angle_beta   90.00
_cell.angle_gamma   90.00
#
_symmetry.space_group_name_H-M   'P 1'
#
loop_
_entity.id
_entity.type
_entity.pdbx_description
1 polymer ?
#
loop_
_entity_poly.entity_id
_entity_poly.type
_entity_poly.pdbx_seq_one_letter_code
_entity_poly.pdbx_strand_id
1 'polypeptide(L)'
;MTTALATKEEARRIFVAMRTKYRPLYEAVKKTHEGILAAGKTTMGHGWDHDLRVAQTGALIAESPRVGEMAWCVGLMHSTDRHYGERTEEVLHGYFALLPKNEFVVGESVMMWNALIEHSKKNSDADNPVTVALKDADRLANLGIMNLFRCGQHHPDIPACIPEYLGRVHPNSTFKKPMSCYDAVHVANMPWEAMLRLPKAKEMGRKEFDFYRKILQRCTDEMEEVGLYPFPSE
;
A
#
# COMPACT_ATOMS: atom_id res chain seq x y z
N MET A 1 14.53 10.84 -17.59
CA MET A 1 14.21 10.75 -16.15
C MET A 1 15.08 9.66 -15.54
N THR A 2 15.69 9.89 -14.38
CA THR A 2 16.58 8.92 -13.72
C THR A 2 15.75 7.76 -13.17
N THR A 3 16.06 6.53 -13.59
CA THR A 3 15.41 5.31 -13.04
C THR A 3 15.98 4.92 -11.68
N ALA A 4 17.17 5.41 -11.33
CA ALA A 4 17.85 5.05 -10.09
C ALA A 4 16.98 5.35 -8.87
N LEU A 5 16.89 4.36 -7.99
CA LEU A 5 16.31 4.51 -6.66
C LEU A 5 17.16 5.45 -5.81
N ALA A 6 16.50 6.21 -4.94
CA ALA A 6 17.19 7.04 -3.96
C ALA A 6 18.02 6.18 -3.01
N THR A 7 19.17 6.70 -2.61
CA THR A 7 19.95 6.16 -1.49
C THR A 7 19.17 6.27 -0.17
N LYS A 8 19.60 5.55 0.87
CA LYS A 8 18.95 5.61 2.20
C LYS A 8 19.03 7.03 2.79
N GLU A 9 20.15 7.70 2.58
CA GLU A 9 20.42 9.06 3.03
C GLU A 9 19.51 10.07 2.31
N GLU A 10 19.35 9.94 0.99
CA GLU A 10 18.42 10.76 0.21
C GLU A 10 16.97 10.52 0.63
N ALA A 11 16.56 9.26 0.79
CA ALA A 11 15.21 8.93 1.24
C ALA A 11 14.92 9.53 2.62
N ARG A 12 15.89 9.48 3.55
CA ARG A 12 15.78 10.10 4.87
C ARG A 12 15.68 11.62 4.77
N ARG A 13 16.47 12.26 3.91
CA ARG A 13 16.40 13.72 3.68
C ARG A 13 15.04 14.14 3.13
N ILE A 14 14.51 13.41 2.14
CA ILE A 14 13.17 13.67 1.57
C ILE A 14 12.11 13.56 2.67
N PHE A 15 12.15 12.50 3.48
CA PHE A 15 11.23 12.32 4.59
C PHE A 15 11.25 13.52 5.57
N VAL A 16 12.43 13.94 6.01
CA VAL A 16 12.57 15.04 6.98
C VAL A 16 12.07 16.35 6.38
N ALA A 17 12.36 16.61 5.10
CA ALA A 17 11.90 17.81 4.40
C ALA A 17 10.36 17.83 4.30
N MET A 18 9.74 16.74 3.82
CA MET A 18 8.29 16.65 3.66
C MET A 18 7.56 16.74 5.01
N ARG A 19 8.01 15.97 6.01
CA ARG A 19 7.45 16.02 7.37
C ARG A 19 7.53 17.42 7.95
N THR A 20 8.65 18.12 7.76
CA THR A 20 8.81 19.50 8.26
C THR A 20 7.85 20.45 7.57
N LYS A 21 7.79 20.41 6.23
CA LYS A 21 6.95 21.31 5.42
C LYS A 21 5.46 21.09 5.67
N TYR A 22 5.03 19.85 5.79
CA TYR A 22 3.63 19.45 5.94
C TYR A 22 3.30 18.95 7.35
N ARG A 23 4.01 19.47 8.36
CA ARG A 23 3.85 19.04 9.76
C ARG A 23 2.40 19.09 10.26
N PRO A 24 1.59 20.13 9.99
CA PRO A 24 0.20 20.16 10.45
C PRO A 24 -0.63 18.98 9.92
N LEU A 25 -0.49 18.65 8.64
CA LEU A 25 -1.15 17.48 8.04
C LEU A 25 -0.65 16.17 8.67
N TYR A 26 0.67 16.00 8.75
CA TYR A 26 1.31 14.82 9.32
C TYR A 26 0.81 14.51 10.73
N GLU A 27 0.81 15.52 11.61
CA GLU A 27 0.39 15.33 13.01
C GLU A 27 -1.13 15.11 13.11
N ALA A 28 -1.94 15.74 12.25
CA ALA A 28 -3.39 15.54 12.25
C ALA A 28 -3.78 14.11 11.82
N VAL A 29 -3.18 13.59 10.74
CA VAL A 29 -3.41 12.22 10.28
C VAL A 29 -2.92 11.22 11.33
N LYS A 30 -1.71 11.41 11.87
CA LYS A 30 -1.16 10.54 12.94
C LYS A 30 -2.10 10.49 14.15
N LYS A 31 -2.60 11.64 14.60
CA LYS A 31 -3.54 11.73 15.72
C LYS A 31 -4.87 11.02 15.42
N THR A 32 -5.35 11.08 14.19
CA THR A 32 -6.53 10.31 13.77
C THR A 32 -6.32 8.80 13.97
N HIS A 33 -5.21 8.26 13.47
CA HIS A 33 -4.88 6.85 13.64
C HIS A 33 -4.72 6.45 15.11
N GLU A 34 -4.05 7.29 15.90
CA GLU A 34 -3.92 7.09 17.36
C GLU A 34 -5.29 7.08 18.06
N GLY A 35 -6.21 7.96 17.66
CA GLY A 35 -7.57 8.01 18.19
C GLY A 35 -8.40 6.78 17.85
N ILE A 36 -8.24 6.21 16.65
CA ILE A 36 -8.90 4.96 16.24
C ILE A 36 -8.45 3.80 17.13
N LEU A 37 -7.14 3.66 17.32
CA LEU A 37 -6.56 2.62 18.17
C LEU A 37 -6.94 2.80 19.64
N ALA A 38 -6.92 4.03 20.16
CA ALA A 38 -7.34 4.33 21.53
C ALA A 38 -8.82 4.01 21.79
N ALA A 39 -9.66 4.06 20.75
CA ALA A 39 -11.05 3.63 20.80
C ALA A 39 -11.24 2.10 20.67
N GLY A 40 -10.15 1.32 20.65
CA GLY A 40 -10.20 -0.14 20.52
C GLY A 40 -10.60 -0.64 19.14
N LYS A 41 -10.56 0.21 18.11
CA LYS A 41 -10.91 -0.16 16.73
C LYS A 41 -9.68 -0.65 15.97
N THR A 42 -9.88 -1.65 15.12
CA THR A 42 -8.85 -2.08 14.16
C THR A 42 -8.75 -1.06 13.02
N THR A 43 -7.54 -0.84 12.51
CA THR A 43 -7.31 -0.05 11.30
C THR A 43 -7.43 -0.90 10.03
N MET A 44 -7.78 -2.19 10.14
CA MET A 44 -7.93 -3.15 9.02
C MET A 44 -6.67 -3.26 8.14
N GLY A 45 -5.49 -3.03 8.72
CA GLY A 45 -4.21 -2.95 8.02
C GLY A 45 -3.83 -1.53 7.57
N HIS A 46 -4.78 -0.60 7.52
CA HIS A 46 -4.53 0.78 7.14
C HIS A 46 -4.13 1.65 8.35
N GLY A 47 -3.09 1.22 9.07
CA GLY A 47 -2.54 1.95 10.23
C GLY A 47 -1.65 3.13 9.84
N TRP A 48 -1.23 3.90 10.84
CA TRP A 48 -0.33 5.05 10.63
C TRP A 48 0.98 4.67 9.93
N ASP A 49 1.56 3.51 10.28
CA ASP A 49 2.78 3.01 9.66
C ASP A 49 2.60 2.75 8.15
N HIS A 50 1.42 2.27 7.75
CA HIS A 50 1.07 2.03 6.37
C HIS A 50 0.96 3.35 5.59
N ASP A 51 0.12 4.28 6.04
CA ASP A 51 -0.05 5.58 5.36
C ASP A 51 1.26 6.34 5.24
N LEU A 52 2.11 6.28 6.27
CA LEU A 52 3.43 6.91 6.21
C LEU A 52 4.37 6.23 5.21
N ARG A 53 4.31 4.90 5.09
CA ARG A 53 5.04 4.14 4.06
C ARG A 53 4.52 4.49 2.67
N VAL A 54 3.21 4.60 2.47
CA VAL A 54 2.61 5.01 1.19
C VAL A 54 3.09 6.40 0.80
N ALA A 55 2.96 7.38 1.70
CA ALA A 55 3.42 8.75 1.48
C ALA A 55 4.90 8.81 1.09
N GLN A 56 5.76 8.15 1.89
CA GLN A 56 7.19 8.16 1.63
C GLN A 56 7.54 7.45 0.33
N THR A 57 6.92 6.31 0.04
CA THR A 57 7.16 5.55 -1.19
C THR A 57 6.73 6.36 -2.41
N GLY A 58 5.56 7.01 -2.35
CA GLY A 58 5.07 7.91 -3.40
C GLY A 58 6.06 9.02 -3.74
N ALA A 59 6.66 9.66 -2.72
CA ALA A 59 7.69 10.68 -2.92
C ALA A 59 8.95 10.14 -3.62
N LEU A 60 9.35 8.90 -3.33
CA LEU A 60 10.57 8.29 -3.86
C LEU A 60 10.41 7.83 -5.32
N ILE A 61 9.25 7.28 -5.67
CA ILE A 61 9.00 6.68 -6.97
C ILE A 61 8.48 7.66 -8.02
N ALA A 62 7.98 8.82 -7.59
CA ALA A 62 7.41 9.83 -8.49
C ALA A 62 8.37 10.28 -9.61
N GLU A 63 7.79 10.63 -10.75
CA GLU A 63 8.51 11.05 -11.96
C GLU A 63 9.17 12.42 -11.82
N SER A 64 8.63 13.28 -10.94
CA SER A 64 9.15 14.60 -10.65
C SER A 64 9.05 14.93 -9.16
N PRO A 65 9.91 15.83 -8.64
CA PRO A 65 9.84 16.26 -7.24
C PRO A 65 8.46 16.81 -6.85
N ARG A 66 7.80 17.54 -7.77
CA ARG A 66 6.49 18.15 -7.50
C ARG A 66 5.37 17.11 -7.43
N VAL A 67 5.40 16.10 -8.31
CA VAL A 67 4.48 14.94 -8.19
C VAL A 67 4.76 14.17 -6.91
N GLY A 68 6.04 14.00 -6.53
CA GLY A 68 6.43 13.32 -5.30
C GLY A 68 5.91 14.04 -4.04
N GLU A 69 5.90 15.37 -4.05
CA GLU A 69 5.34 16.19 -2.99
C GLU A 69 3.82 16.02 -2.87
N MET A 70 3.09 16.11 -3.98
CA MET A 70 1.65 15.83 -4.01
C MET A 70 1.34 14.39 -3.55
N ALA A 71 2.09 13.41 -4.06
CA ALA A 71 1.97 11.99 -3.72
C ALA A 71 2.22 11.73 -2.22
N TRP A 72 3.15 12.46 -1.62
CA TRP A 72 3.41 12.38 -0.18
C TRP A 72 2.19 12.85 0.63
N CYS A 73 1.63 14.02 0.28
CA CYS A 73 0.44 14.55 0.95
C CYS A 73 -0.77 13.61 0.80
N VAL A 74 -1.09 13.15 -0.41
CA VAL A 74 -2.23 12.25 -0.60
C VAL A 74 -1.99 10.87 0.00
N GLY A 75 -0.74 10.38 0.02
CA GLY A 75 -0.40 9.11 0.65
C GLY A 75 -0.67 9.09 2.15
N LEU A 76 -0.49 10.23 2.84
CA LEU A 76 -0.89 10.35 4.24
C LEU A 76 -2.41 10.26 4.42
N MET A 77 -3.18 10.80 3.48
CA MET A 77 -4.64 10.89 3.60
C MET A 77 -5.37 9.67 3.03
N HIS A 78 -4.69 8.78 2.31
CA HIS A 78 -5.37 7.85 1.39
C HIS A 78 -6.32 6.86 2.08
N SER A 79 -6.02 6.45 3.32
CA SER A 79 -6.85 5.53 4.09
C SER A 79 -8.09 6.18 4.74
N THR A 80 -8.33 7.48 4.51
CA THR A 80 -9.49 8.19 5.10
C THR A 80 -10.81 7.52 4.72
N ASP A 81 -10.92 6.99 3.50
CA ASP A 81 -12.11 6.28 3.02
C ASP A 81 -12.43 5.02 3.83
N ARG A 82 -11.40 4.31 4.28
CA ARG A 82 -11.51 3.10 5.11
C ARG A 82 -11.96 3.40 6.53
N HIS A 83 -11.59 4.56 7.06
CA HIS A 83 -11.84 4.93 8.45
C HIS A 83 -13.17 5.65 8.67
N TYR A 84 -13.64 6.39 7.67
CA TYR A 84 -14.75 7.34 7.84
C TYR A 84 -15.96 7.10 6.93
N GLY A 85 -15.86 6.25 5.89
CA GLY A 85 -17.00 5.90 5.04
C GLY A 85 -17.70 7.14 4.46
N GLU A 86 -18.96 7.37 4.82
CA GLU A 86 -19.74 8.53 4.35
C GLU A 86 -19.13 9.89 4.73
N ARG A 87 -18.32 9.96 5.80
CA ARG A 87 -17.67 11.19 6.26
C ARG A 87 -16.32 11.48 5.61
N THR A 88 -15.91 10.67 4.64
CA THR A 88 -14.59 10.76 4.01
C THR A 88 -14.33 12.14 3.42
N GLU A 89 -15.28 12.68 2.65
CA GLU A 89 -15.13 13.97 1.98
C GLU A 89 -14.96 15.13 2.98
N GLU A 90 -15.79 15.17 4.04
CA GLU A 90 -15.69 16.14 5.14
C GLU A 90 -14.29 16.13 5.78
N VAL A 91 -13.78 14.93 6.09
CA VAL A 91 -12.46 14.76 6.73
C VAL A 91 -11.33 15.14 5.80
N LEU A 92 -11.41 14.74 4.52
CA LEU A 92 -10.42 15.12 3.51
C LEU A 92 -10.36 16.63 3.34
N HIS A 93 -11.50 17.34 3.28
CA HIS A 93 -11.49 18.81 3.25
C HIS A 93 -10.78 19.41 4.47
N GLY A 94 -10.97 18.84 5.65
CA GLY A 94 -10.23 19.20 6.86
C GLY A 94 -8.72 19.04 6.69
N TYR A 95 -8.26 17.93 6.10
CA TYR A 95 -6.84 17.70 5.83
C TYR A 95 -6.28 18.63 4.75
N PHE A 96 -7.02 18.93 3.68
CA PHE A 96 -6.61 19.90 2.67
C PHE A 96 -6.44 21.30 3.26
N ALA A 97 -7.28 21.69 4.22
CA ALA A 97 -7.16 22.98 4.91
C ALA A 97 -5.89 23.11 5.77
N LEU A 98 -5.23 22.00 6.11
CA LEU A 98 -3.95 21.97 6.85
C LEU A 98 -2.73 22.10 5.94
N LEU A 99 -2.90 22.02 4.62
CA LEU A 99 -1.82 22.27 3.67
C LEU A 99 -1.41 23.75 3.72
N PRO A 100 -0.12 24.09 3.50
CA PRO A 100 0.30 25.49 3.50
C PRO A 100 -0.47 26.30 2.45
N LYS A 101 -0.91 27.50 2.84
CA LYS A 101 -1.72 28.37 1.97
C LYS A 101 -0.95 28.69 0.68
N ASN A 102 -1.65 28.61 -0.46
CA ASN A 102 -1.10 28.86 -1.79
C ASN A 102 0.06 27.94 -2.19
N GLU A 103 0.28 26.84 -1.47
CA GLU A 103 1.32 25.87 -1.82
C GLU A 103 1.02 25.18 -3.15
N PHE A 104 -0.23 24.77 -3.36
CA PHE A 104 -0.69 24.06 -4.55
C PHE A 104 -1.62 24.96 -5.36
N VAL A 105 -1.41 25.02 -6.67
CA VAL A 105 -2.35 25.69 -7.56
C VAL A 105 -3.62 24.85 -7.71
N VAL A 106 -4.72 25.46 -8.16
CA VAL A 106 -6.03 24.79 -8.28
C VAL A 106 -5.94 23.46 -9.04
N GLY A 107 -5.22 23.43 -10.17
CA GLY A 107 -5.04 22.20 -10.95
C GLY A 107 -4.34 21.08 -10.18
N GLU A 108 -3.39 21.41 -9.31
CA GLU A 108 -2.70 20.44 -8.46
C GLU A 108 -3.61 19.91 -7.35
N SER A 109 -4.40 20.80 -6.73
CA SER A 109 -5.40 20.37 -5.75
C SER A 109 -6.44 19.43 -6.36
N VAL A 110 -6.88 19.68 -7.60
CA VAL A 110 -7.79 18.78 -8.33
C VAL A 110 -7.12 17.44 -8.61
N MET A 111 -5.84 17.41 -9.04
CA MET A 111 -5.10 16.15 -9.23
C MET A 111 -4.98 15.34 -7.95
N MET A 112 -4.65 15.99 -6.83
CA MET A 112 -4.56 15.37 -5.51
C MET A 112 -5.91 14.80 -5.06
N TRP A 113 -6.99 15.56 -5.23
CA TRP A 113 -8.34 15.11 -4.91
C TRP A 113 -8.74 13.88 -5.72
N ASN A 114 -8.52 13.93 -7.04
CA ASN A 114 -8.77 12.80 -7.93
C ASN A 114 -7.95 11.57 -7.54
N ALA A 115 -6.69 11.76 -7.12
CA ALA A 115 -5.89 10.64 -6.62
C ALA A 115 -6.54 9.96 -5.42
N LEU A 116 -7.05 10.72 -4.45
CA LEU A 116 -7.70 10.18 -3.25
C LEU A 116 -8.99 9.41 -3.56
N ILE A 117 -9.80 9.87 -4.52
CA ILE A 117 -11.05 9.18 -4.89
C ILE A 117 -10.78 7.95 -5.77
N GLU A 118 -9.76 8.00 -6.63
CA GLU A 118 -9.51 6.98 -7.65
C GLU A 118 -8.51 5.89 -7.22
N HIS A 119 -7.77 6.07 -6.12
CA HIS A 119 -6.63 5.19 -5.76
C HIS A 119 -7.02 3.71 -5.61
N SER A 120 -8.20 3.41 -5.07
CA SER A 120 -8.65 2.05 -4.82
C SER A 120 -9.17 1.32 -6.07
N LYS A 121 -9.30 2.03 -7.20
CA LYS A 121 -9.78 1.47 -8.47
C LYS A 121 -8.64 0.86 -9.29
N LYS A 122 -9.01 0.07 -10.31
CA LYS A 122 -8.05 -0.47 -11.29
C LYS A 122 -7.26 0.66 -11.95
N ASN A 123 -6.11 0.32 -12.52
CA ASN A 123 -5.37 1.28 -13.34
C ASN A 123 -6.25 1.75 -14.49
N SER A 124 -6.15 3.05 -14.79
CA SER A 124 -6.84 3.70 -15.90
C SER A 124 -5.84 4.56 -16.67
N ASP A 125 -6.02 4.66 -17.98
CA ASP A 125 -5.26 5.58 -18.84
C ASP A 125 -5.57 7.04 -18.53
N ALA A 126 -6.71 7.30 -17.86
CA ALA A 126 -7.08 8.63 -17.37
C ALA A 126 -6.48 8.98 -16.00
N ASP A 127 -5.73 8.07 -15.36
CA ASP A 127 -5.08 8.36 -14.08
C ASP A 127 -4.04 9.49 -14.27
N ASN A 128 -4.18 10.57 -13.51
CA ASN A 128 -3.18 11.64 -13.49
C ASN A 128 -1.88 11.16 -12.80
N PRO A 129 -0.74 11.87 -12.96
CA PRO A 129 0.54 11.45 -12.40
C PRO A 129 0.54 11.19 -10.88
N VAL A 130 -0.24 11.95 -10.11
CA VAL A 130 -0.37 11.76 -8.65
C VAL A 130 -1.15 10.48 -8.35
N THR A 131 -2.23 10.20 -9.09
CA THR A 131 -2.98 8.94 -8.98
C THR A 131 -2.10 7.74 -9.34
N VAL A 132 -1.25 7.87 -10.37
CA VAL A 132 -0.27 6.84 -10.74
C VAL A 132 0.70 6.56 -9.59
N ALA A 133 1.32 7.61 -9.05
CA ALA A 133 2.27 7.49 -7.95
C ALA A 133 1.62 6.90 -6.68
N LEU A 134 0.40 7.35 -6.34
CA LEU A 134 -0.31 6.86 -5.17
C LEU A 134 -0.67 5.36 -5.30
N LYS A 135 -1.23 4.95 -6.45
CA LYS A 135 -1.59 3.54 -6.70
C LYS A 135 -0.38 2.61 -6.64
N ASP A 136 0.75 3.02 -7.20
CA ASP A 136 1.97 2.22 -7.15
C ASP A 136 2.56 2.18 -5.74
N ALA A 137 2.55 3.32 -5.02
CA ALA A 137 3.05 3.40 -3.65
C ALA A 137 2.22 2.56 -2.66
N ASP A 138 0.89 2.57 -2.78
CA ASP A 138 -0.01 1.77 -1.95
C ASP A 138 0.23 0.26 -2.14
N ARG A 139 0.36 -0.18 -3.40
CA ARG A 139 0.71 -1.57 -3.71
C ARG A 139 2.05 -1.96 -3.08
N LEU A 140 3.09 -1.15 -3.27
CA LEU A 140 4.42 -1.41 -2.70
C LEU A 140 4.41 -1.40 -1.16
N ALA A 141 3.63 -0.53 -0.52
CA ALA A 141 3.51 -0.49 0.94
C ALA A 141 2.77 -1.71 1.50
N ASN A 142 1.96 -2.38 0.69
CA ASN A 142 1.34 -3.68 0.99
C ASN A 142 2.18 -4.87 0.46
N LEU A 143 3.48 -4.68 0.23
CA LEU A 143 4.44 -5.77 0.00
C LEU A 143 5.41 -5.92 1.19
N GLY A 144 6.15 -7.02 1.17
CA GLY A 144 7.16 -7.36 2.18
C GLY A 144 6.61 -8.07 3.41
N ILE A 145 7.51 -8.47 4.31
CA ILE A 145 7.22 -9.34 5.46
C ILE A 145 6.11 -8.79 6.38
N MET A 146 6.06 -7.48 6.59
CA MET A 146 5.06 -6.87 7.47
C MET A 146 3.64 -7.04 6.93
N ASN A 147 3.47 -7.05 5.61
CA ASN A 147 2.16 -7.29 5.00
C ASN A 147 1.72 -8.74 5.19
N LEU A 148 2.64 -9.71 5.13
CA LEU A 148 2.33 -11.12 5.39
C LEU A 148 1.77 -11.31 6.81
N PHE A 149 2.36 -10.65 7.82
CA PHE A 149 1.81 -10.67 9.18
C PHE A 149 0.46 -9.96 9.29
N ARG A 150 0.29 -8.83 8.59
CA ARG A 150 -0.97 -8.07 8.59
C ARG A 150 -2.12 -8.77 7.86
N CYS A 151 -1.82 -9.66 6.91
CA CYS A 151 -2.84 -10.41 6.18
C CYS A 151 -3.78 -11.19 7.13
N GLY A 152 -3.21 -11.84 8.16
CA GLY A 152 -4.00 -12.53 9.18
C GLY A 152 -4.89 -11.60 10.04
N GLN A 153 -4.56 -10.31 10.13
CA GLN A 153 -5.42 -9.33 10.82
C GLN A 153 -6.59 -8.87 9.94
N HIS A 154 -6.42 -8.87 8.61
CA HIS A 154 -7.46 -8.46 7.67
C HIS A 154 -8.48 -9.59 7.42
N HIS A 155 -8.02 -10.83 7.52
CA HIS A 155 -8.86 -12.01 7.35
C HIS A 155 -8.75 -12.97 8.55
N PRO A 156 -9.25 -12.57 9.74
CA PRO A 156 -9.16 -13.42 10.94
C PRO A 156 -9.97 -14.73 10.80
N ASP A 157 -10.94 -14.76 9.89
CA ASP A 157 -11.88 -15.87 9.72
C ASP A 157 -11.43 -16.91 8.69
N ILE A 158 -10.28 -16.71 8.02
CA ILE A 158 -9.74 -17.68 7.05
C ILE A 158 -8.45 -18.30 7.58
N PRO A 159 -8.14 -19.56 7.23
CA PRO A 159 -6.89 -20.19 7.66
C PRO A 159 -5.66 -19.48 7.09
N ALA A 160 -4.53 -19.60 7.79
CA ALA A 160 -3.25 -19.09 7.29
C ALA A 160 -2.87 -19.75 5.96
N CYS A 161 -3.09 -21.06 5.84
CA CYS A 161 -2.83 -21.86 4.65
C CYS A 161 -3.80 -23.04 4.60
N ILE A 162 -4.15 -23.50 3.39
CA ILE A 162 -4.85 -24.78 3.16
C ILE A 162 -3.83 -25.73 2.49
N PRO A 163 -3.23 -26.67 3.24
CA PRO A 163 -2.11 -27.49 2.76
C PRO A 163 -2.35 -28.22 1.43
N GLU A 164 -3.58 -28.66 1.17
CA GLU A 164 -4.02 -29.33 -0.06
C GLU A 164 -3.82 -28.48 -1.32
N TYR A 165 -3.65 -27.17 -1.18
CA TYR A 165 -3.44 -26.24 -2.28
C TYR A 165 -2.04 -25.62 -2.31
N LEU A 166 -1.08 -26.08 -1.50
CA LEU A 166 0.31 -25.63 -1.60
C LEU A 166 0.87 -25.87 -3.02
N GLY A 167 1.61 -24.87 -3.52
CA GLY A 167 2.10 -24.84 -4.91
C GLY A 167 1.06 -24.45 -5.97
N ARG A 168 -0.21 -24.22 -5.59
CA ARG A 168 -1.28 -23.74 -6.48
C ARG A 168 -2.20 -22.74 -5.77
N VAL A 169 -3.19 -22.21 -6.49
CA VAL A 169 -4.22 -21.34 -5.91
C VAL A 169 -5.49 -22.15 -5.70
N HIS A 170 -6.14 -22.01 -4.54
CA HIS A 170 -7.45 -22.62 -4.33
C HIS A 170 -8.46 -22.11 -5.40
N PRO A 171 -9.24 -22.99 -6.07
CA PRO A 171 -10.08 -22.59 -7.22
C PRO A 171 -11.17 -21.55 -6.89
N ASN A 172 -11.65 -21.55 -5.65
CA ASN A 172 -12.61 -20.55 -5.15
C ASN A 172 -11.97 -19.25 -4.62
N SER A 173 -10.63 -19.15 -4.57
CA SER A 173 -9.94 -17.95 -4.10
C SER A 173 -10.02 -16.85 -5.14
N THR A 174 -10.42 -15.65 -4.70
CA THR A 174 -10.46 -14.45 -5.52
C THR A 174 -9.84 -13.28 -4.77
N PHE A 175 -9.52 -12.18 -5.48
CA PHE A 175 -9.03 -10.94 -4.86
C PHE A 175 -9.86 -10.48 -3.65
N LYS A 176 -11.20 -10.55 -3.74
CA LYS A 176 -12.10 -10.10 -2.67
C LYS A 176 -12.39 -11.16 -1.61
N LYS A 177 -12.14 -12.42 -1.92
CA LYS A 177 -12.46 -13.58 -1.09
C LYS A 177 -11.37 -14.62 -1.23
N PRO A 178 -10.19 -14.39 -0.63
CA PRO A 178 -9.17 -15.43 -0.53
C PRO A 178 -9.66 -16.52 0.43
N MET A 179 -9.37 -17.78 0.12
CA MET A 179 -9.73 -18.92 0.99
C MET A 179 -8.68 -19.15 2.09
N SER A 180 -7.48 -18.59 1.94
CA SER A 180 -6.42 -18.59 2.96
C SER A 180 -5.53 -17.35 2.85
N CYS A 181 -4.76 -17.04 3.90
CA CYS A 181 -3.76 -15.97 3.83
C CYS A 181 -2.68 -16.26 2.77
N TYR A 182 -2.30 -17.53 2.59
CA TYR A 182 -1.43 -17.99 1.50
C TYR A 182 -2.02 -17.66 0.13
N ASP A 183 -3.32 -17.93 -0.10
CA ASP A 183 -3.98 -17.58 -1.34
C ASP A 183 -4.05 -16.07 -1.57
N ALA A 184 -4.23 -15.27 -0.51
CA ALA A 184 -4.27 -13.81 -0.62
C ALA A 184 -3.00 -13.26 -1.27
N VAL A 185 -1.83 -13.84 -0.98
CA VAL A 185 -0.57 -13.46 -1.64
C VAL A 185 -0.65 -13.72 -3.14
N HIS A 186 -1.15 -14.89 -3.56
CA HIS A 186 -1.29 -15.26 -4.97
C HIS A 186 -2.32 -14.43 -5.74
N VAL A 187 -3.49 -14.18 -5.15
CA VAL A 187 -4.62 -13.55 -5.88
C VAL A 187 -4.70 -12.03 -5.70
N ALA A 188 -4.04 -11.49 -4.68
CA ALA A 188 -4.01 -10.05 -4.42
C ALA A 188 -2.63 -9.44 -4.68
N ASN A 189 -1.58 -9.94 -4.02
CA ASN A 189 -0.28 -9.28 -4.09
C ASN A 189 0.47 -9.56 -5.40
N MET A 190 0.60 -10.82 -5.81
CA MET A 190 1.38 -11.18 -7.01
C MET A 190 0.90 -10.49 -8.31
N PRO A 191 -0.42 -10.34 -8.57
CA PRO A 191 -0.91 -9.63 -9.75
C PRO A 191 -0.48 -8.15 -9.81
N TRP A 192 -0.16 -7.53 -8.67
CA TRP A 192 0.26 -6.13 -8.64
C TRP A 192 1.59 -5.89 -9.36
N GLU A 193 2.44 -6.90 -9.54
CA GLU A 193 3.71 -6.76 -10.25
C GLU A 193 3.51 -6.23 -11.67
N ALA A 194 2.53 -6.77 -12.40
CA ALA A 194 2.16 -6.32 -13.73
C ALA A 194 1.39 -4.98 -13.72
N MET A 195 0.84 -4.59 -12.56
CA MET A 195 0.08 -3.35 -12.39
C MET A 195 0.95 -2.14 -12.02
N LEU A 196 2.20 -2.33 -11.59
CA LEU A 196 3.12 -1.22 -11.34
C LEU A 196 3.43 -0.49 -12.65
N ARG A 197 3.35 0.84 -12.63
CA ARG A 197 3.53 1.67 -13.83
C ARG A 197 4.86 2.43 -13.82
N LEU A 198 5.23 3.02 -12.70
CA LEU A 198 6.43 3.85 -12.59
C LEU A 198 7.70 2.99 -12.65
N PRO A 199 8.74 3.39 -13.42
CA PRO A 199 9.98 2.63 -13.52
C PRO A 199 10.62 2.33 -12.16
N LYS A 200 10.68 3.34 -11.27
CA LYS A 200 11.20 3.18 -9.91
C LYS A 200 10.35 2.25 -9.06
N ALA A 201 9.03 2.24 -9.27
CA ALA A 201 8.14 1.33 -8.56
C ALA A 201 8.42 -0.13 -8.96
N LYS A 202 8.57 -0.38 -10.27
CA LYS A 202 8.96 -1.71 -10.79
C LYS A 202 10.31 -2.17 -10.27
N GLU A 203 11.29 -1.27 -10.21
CA GLU A 203 12.62 -1.58 -9.68
C GLU A 203 12.58 -1.93 -8.19
N MET A 204 11.87 -1.12 -7.39
CA MET A 204 11.69 -1.35 -5.96
C MET A 204 10.93 -2.65 -5.68
N GLY A 205 9.81 -2.85 -6.38
CA GLY A 205 8.93 -4.01 -6.19
C GLY A 205 9.57 -5.34 -6.56
N ARG A 206 10.53 -5.36 -7.49
CA ARG A 206 11.19 -6.61 -7.94
C ARG A 206 11.69 -7.46 -6.78
N LYS A 207 12.40 -6.85 -5.83
CA LYS A 207 12.96 -7.56 -4.67
C LYS A 207 11.88 -8.14 -3.77
N GLU A 208 10.76 -7.44 -3.63
CA GLU A 208 9.63 -7.88 -2.80
C GLU A 208 8.84 -9.01 -3.49
N PHE A 209 8.62 -8.94 -4.80
CA PHE A 209 7.99 -10.03 -5.54
C PHE A 209 8.87 -11.28 -5.60
N ASP A 210 10.19 -11.12 -5.77
CA ASP A 210 11.14 -12.23 -5.67
C ASP A 210 11.12 -12.86 -4.28
N PHE A 211 11.01 -12.04 -3.23
CA PHE A 211 10.85 -12.51 -1.86
C PHE A 211 9.55 -13.30 -1.67
N TYR A 212 8.41 -12.81 -2.20
CA TYR A 212 7.13 -13.51 -2.12
C TYR A 212 7.16 -14.85 -2.85
N ARG A 213 7.73 -14.92 -4.07
CA ARG A 213 7.94 -16.19 -4.78
C ARG A 213 8.72 -17.18 -3.94
N LYS A 214 9.78 -16.74 -3.25
CA LYS A 214 10.58 -17.59 -2.34
C LYS A 214 9.78 -18.07 -1.14
N ILE A 215 8.98 -17.20 -0.51
CA ILE A 215 8.12 -17.60 0.62
C ILE A 215 7.09 -18.65 0.18
N LEU A 216 6.42 -18.41 -0.95
CA LEU A 216 5.42 -19.34 -1.48
C LEU A 216 6.04 -20.71 -1.82
N GLN A 217 7.24 -20.71 -2.40
CA GLN A 217 8.01 -21.93 -2.65
C GLN A 217 8.39 -22.62 -1.33
N ARG A 218 8.92 -21.87 -0.35
CA ARG A 218 9.36 -22.43 0.94
C ARG A 218 8.22 -23.12 1.68
N CYS A 219 6.99 -22.60 1.62
CA CYS A 219 5.83 -23.27 2.20
C CYS A 219 5.58 -24.67 1.61
N THR A 220 5.93 -24.87 0.33
CA THR A 220 5.84 -26.16 -0.35
C THR A 220 7.02 -27.05 0.05
N ASP A 221 8.24 -26.52 -0.01
CA ASP A 221 9.47 -27.24 0.32
C ASP A 221 9.43 -27.81 1.75
N GLU A 222 8.90 -27.05 2.72
CA GLU A 222 8.79 -27.50 4.12
C GLU A 222 7.87 -28.70 4.29
N MET A 223 6.80 -28.81 3.50
CA MET A 223 5.94 -29.99 3.50
C MET A 223 6.59 -31.17 2.79
N GLU A 224 7.35 -30.92 1.72
CA GLU A 224 8.10 -31.95 1.00
C GLU A 224 9.21 -32.55 1.90
N GLU A 225 9.96 -31.71 2.63
CA GLU A 225 11.02 -32.09 3.57
C GLU A 225 10.55 -33.12 4.61
N VAL A 226 9.26 -33.06 5.01
CA VAL A 226 8.66 -33.98 5.99
C VAL A 226 7.78 -35.06 5.37
N GLY A 227 7.76 -35.19 4.04
CA GLY A 227 7.01 -36.22 3.32
C GLY A 227 5.48 -35.98 3.29
N LEU A 228 5.04 -34.73 3.45
CA LEU A 228 3.63 -34.31 3.44
C LEU A 228 3.28 -33.52 2.17
N TYR A 229 4.06 -33.62 1.09
CA TYR A 229 3.76 -33.01 -0.21
C TYR A 229 3.73 -34.04 -1.36
N PRO A 230 2.70 -34.06 -2.24
CA PRO A 230 1.43 -33.33 -2.09
C PRO A 230 0.73 -33.74 -0.77
N PHE A 231 -0.05 -32.82 -0.21
CA PHE A 231 -0.72 -33.07 1.08
C PHE A 231 -1.56 -34.35 1.00
N PRO A 232 -1.46 -35.26 2.00
CA PRO A 232 -2.21 -36.51 1.99
C PRO A 232 -3.71 -36.21 2.09
N SER A 233 -4.40 -36.33 0.96
CA SER A 233 -5.86 -36.44 0.89
C SER A 233 -6.20 -37.93 0.85
N GLU A 234 -7.04 -38.40 1.77
CA GLU A 234 -7.61 -39.77 1.75
C GLU A 234 -8.26 -40.11 0.40
#